data_AF-A0A927SKQ5-F1
#
_entry.id   AF-A0A927SKQ5-F1
#
_cell.length_a   1.000
_cell.length_b   1.000
_cell.length_c   1.000
_cell.angle_alpha   90.00
_cell.angle_beta   90.00
_cell.angle_gamma   90.00
#
_symmetry.space_group_name_H-M   'P 1'
#
loop_
_entity.id
_entity.type
_entity.pdbx_description
1 polymer ?
#
loop_
_entity_poly.entity_id
_entity_poly.type
_entity_poly.pdbx_seq_one_letter_code
_entity_poly.pdbx_strand_id
1 'polypeptide(L)'
;MPLHIIREDITRMKVDVIVAAGSAAPGTPTPTGGVNGSIHRKAGARLIEALRRLGGIKTGGATLTQAYDLPCKYVIHTAGPVWRGGSYGEETLLRACYREALQLAVRQRLSSIAFPLISTGKYGYPKAEAMQAATSEIRTFLQAHELDVYLVVYDREAFAVSSDLFAGVQAFIDQHYVDDHYVARNTREEVWAEFMTAPWDRTLDEGAQSIQDQAIFPGAPAEDTWAAPSPPPRKGAAFAPRERARKMARPAPMAKARPMAKARSPKPFALSLEERLKKLDEGFSQALLRLIDEKGMKDSACYRKANVDRKLFNKIKNTPGYTPKKSTVVAFCVALELNMPDCRELLSRAGYALSRSSIFDVIVEYYIGKGIYDVDVINQALFAYDQPLLGSNVG
;
A
#
# COMPACT_ATOMS: atom_id res chain seq x y z
N MET A 1 7.89 0.16 -19.55
CA MET A 1 8.23 0.70 -18.21
C MET A 1 6.96 0.76 -17.39
N PRO A 2 7.02 0.44 -16.09
CA PRO A 2 5.83 0.17 -15.29
C PRO A 2 5.18 1.44 -14.71
N LEU A 3 3.90 1.32 -14.36
CA LEU A 3 3.21 2.24 -13.47
C LEU A 3 3.45 1.79 -12.02
N HIS A 4 3.85 2.73 -11.17
CA HIS A 4 4.06 2.54 -9.75
C HIS A 4 3.00 3.30 -8.95
N ILE A 5 2.28 2.64 -8.06
CA ILE A 5 1.41 3.30 -7.08
C ILE A 5 2.16 3.31 -5.75
N ILE A 6 2.40 4.47 -5.16
CA ILE A 6 3.24 4.59 -3.97
C ILE A 6 2.66 5.56 -2.94
N ARG A 7 2.95 5.28 -1.68
CA ARG A 7 2.63 6.16 -0.56
C ARG A 7 3.83 6.99 -0.17
N GLU A 8 3.87 8.25 -0.59
CA GLU A 8 5.00 9.15 -0.33
C GLU A 8 4.57 10.62 -0.37
N ASP A 9 5.40 11.52 0.16
CA ASP A 9 5.31 12.95 -0.14
C ASP A 9 5.88 13.23 -1.54
N ILE A 10 5.01 13.61 -2.48
CA ILE A 10 5.40 13.89 -3.87
C ILE A 10 6.54 14.89 -4.00
N THR A 11 6.69 15.81 -3.04
CA THR A 11 7.75 16.83 -3.06
C THR A 11 9.13 16.29 -2.70
N ARG A 12 9.21 15.04 -2.24
CA ARG A 12 10.45 14.30 -1.96
C ARG A 12 10.85 13.33 -3.07
N MET A 13 10.01 13.19 -4.10
CA MET A 13 10.23 12.26 -5.19
C MET A 13 11.49 12.60 -5.99
N LYS A 14 12.37 11.60 -6.15
CA LYS A 14 13.56 11.69 -6.99
C LYS A 14 13.23 11.25 -8.42
N VAL A 15 12.51 12.12 -9.13
CA VAL A 15 12.08 11.93 -10.52
C VAL A 15 12.47 13.15 -11.35
N ASP A 16 12.40 13.05 -12.67
CA ASP A 16 12.71 14.19 -13.55
C ASP A 16 11.67 15.29 -13.42
N VAL A 17 10.39 14.94 -13.28
CA VAL A 17 9.30 15.92 -13.17
C VAL A 17 8.20 15.45 -12.22
N ILE A 18 7.66 16.40 -11.45
CA ILE A 18 6.45 16.17 -10.64
C ILE A 18 5.29 16.99 -11.20
N VAL A 19 4.07 16.54 -10.93
CA VAL A 19 2.84 17.21 -11.37
C VAL A 19 2.19 17.95 -10.21
N ALA A 20 1.90 19.22 -10.43
CA ALA A 20 1.16 20.08 -9.54
C ALA A 20 -0.25 20.27 -10.10
N ALA A 21 -1.26 19.77 -9.39
CA ALA A 21 -2.66 19.90 -9.76
C ALA A 21 -3.31 21.04 -8.98
N GLY A 22 -3.77 22.07 -9.67
CA GLY A 22 -4.29 23.30 -9.06
C GLY A 22 -5.32 24.01 -9.91
N SER A 23 -5.66 25.24 -9.50
CA SER A 23 -6.71 26.04 -10.15
C SER A 23 -6.30 26.60 -11.51
N ALA A 24 -7.27 26.59 -12.43
CA ALA A 24 -7.22 27.11 -13.80
C ALA A 24 -7.24 28.65 -13.91
N ALA A 25 -7.40 29.39 -12.81
CA ALA A 25 -7.72 30.81 -12.87
C ALA A 25 -6.52 31.69 -13.31
N PRO A 26 -6.70 32.60 -14.30
CA PRO A 26 -5.77 33.69 -14.54
C PRO A 26 -5.76 34.66 -13.33
N GLY A 27 -4.57 35.08 -12.90
CA GLY A 27 -4.42 36.03 -11.79
C GLY A 27 -4.08 35.33 -10.47
N THR A 28 -2.85 35.56 -10.00
CA THR A 28 -2.20 35.00 -8.80
C THR A 28 -2.35 33.48 -8.64
N PRO A 29 -1.29 32.70 -8.96
CA PRO A 29 -1.15 31.33 -8.48
C PRO A 29 -1.19 31.39 -6.95
N THR A 30 -2.38 31.24 -6.38
CA THR A 30 -2.56 31.23 -4.94
C THR A 30 -2.10 29.86 -4.48
N PRO A 31 -1.17 29.77 -3.52
CA PRO A 31 -0.86 28.51 -2.90
C PRO A 31 -2.13 27.94 -2.27
N THR A 32 -2.82 27.07 -2.99
CA THR A 32 -3.98 26.35 -2.46
C THR A 32 -3.48 25.37 -1.41
N GLY A 33 -4.25 25.09 -0.36
CA GLY A 33 -3.93 24.02 0.60
C GLY A 33 -3.73 22.65 -0.09
N GLY A 34 -3.27 21.66 0.67
CA GLY A 34 -3.00 20.31 0.16
C GLY A 34 -1.69 20.18 -0.62
N VAL A 35 -1.63 19.19 -1.52
CA VAL A 35 -0.41 18.79 -2.24
C VAL A 35 0.18 19.95 -3.07
N ASN A 36 -0.67 20.69 -3.80
CA ASN A 36 -0.23 21.82 -4.61
C ASN A 36 0.45 22.90 -3.75
N GLY A 37 -0.13 23.25 -2.59
CA GLY A 37 0.49 24.20 -1.67
C GLY A 37 1.84 23.72 -1.13
N SER A 38 1.98 22.43 -0.85
CA SER A 38 3.26 21.85 -0.43
C SER A 38 4.32 21.94 -1.52
N ILE A 39 3.96 21.69 -2.79
CA ILE A 39 4.85 21.86 -3.95
C ILE A 39 5.30 23.32 -4.05
N HIS A 40 4.36 24.28 -4.03
CA HIS A 40 4.67 25.70 -4.12
C HIS A 40 5.56 26.20 -2.97
N ARG A 41 5.30 25.78 -1.73
CA ARG A 41 6.14 26.15 -0.58
C ARG A 41 7.56 25.61 -0.70
N LYS A 42 7.71 24.37 -1.14
CA LYS A 42 9.03 23.72 -1.26
C LYS A 42 9.82 24.17 -2.48
N ALA A 43 9.17 24.57 -3.57
CA ALA A 43 9.83 25.12 -4.76
C ALA A 43 10.32 26.56 -4.56
N GLY A 44 9.72 27.31 -3.62
CA GLY A 44 10.06 28.69 -3.33
C GLY A 44 9.35 29.72 -4.24
N ALA A 45 9.56 31.00 -3.94
CA ALA A 45 8.83 32.12 -4.55
C ALA A 45 9.02 32.22 -6.08
N ARG A 46 10.17 31.76 -6.59
CA ARG A 46 10.51 31.79 -8.02
C ARG A 46 9.52 31.02 -8.89
N LEU A 47 8.91 29.95 -8.35
CA LEU A 47 7.88 29.18 -9.07
C LEU A 47 6.63 30.01 -9.35
N ILE A 48 6.20 30.82 -8.38
CA ILE A 48 5.02 31.68 -8.50
C ILE A 48 5.29 32.77 -9.54
N GLU A 49 6.49 33.35 -9.54
CA GLU A 49 6.90 34.36 -10.53
C GLU A 49 6.89 33.80 -11.96
N ALA A 50 7.38 32.57 -12.15
CA ALA A 50 7.34 31.88 -13.43
C ALA A 50 5.89 31.69 -13.91
N LEU A 51 5.01 31.21 -13.03
CA LEU A 51 3.61 30.95 -13.36
C LEU A 51 2.82 32.22 -13.69
N ARG A 52 3.11 33.34 -13.03
CA ARG A 52 2.48 34.65 -13.35
C ARG A 52 2.73 35.08 -14.80
N ARG A 53 3.87 34.69 -15.38
CA ARG A 53 4.23 35.02 -16.78
C ARG A 53 3.51 34.13 -17.81
N LEU A 54 2.95 32.98 -17.40
CA LEU A 54 2.36 31.99 -18.30
C LEU A 54 0.85 32.17 -18.56
N GLY A 55 0.17 33.08 -17.86
CA GLY A 55 -1.19 33.52 -18.21
C GLY A 55 -2.35 32.57 -17.83
N GLY A 56 -2.10 31.58 -16.97
CA GLY A 56 -3.11 30.61 -16.52
C GLY A 56 -3.15 29.33 -17.37
N ILE A 57 -3.93 28.34 -16.94
CA ILE A 57 -4.00 27.01 -17.56
C ILE A 57 -5.47 26.64 -17.71
N LYS A 58 -5.92 26.30 -18.91
CA LYS A 58 -7.29 25.80 -19.10
C LYS A 58 -7.45 24.45 -18.42
N THR A 59 -8.63 24.17 -17.87
CA THR A 59 -8.96 22.85 -17.31
C THR A 59 -8.68 21.74 -18.33
N GLY A 60 -8.01 20.67 -17.89
CA GLY A 60 -7.53 19.59 -18.77
C GLY A 60 -6.19 19.87 -19.44
N GLY A 61 -5.71 21.11 -19.42
CA GLY A 61 -4.41 21.50 -20.00
C GLY A 61 -3.28 21.43 -18.98
N ALA A 62 -2.04 21.49 -19.50
CA ALA A 62 -0.82 21.47 -18.71
C ALA A 62 0.24 22.45 -19.23
N THR A 63 1.12 22.92 -18.35
CA THR A 63 2.29 23.76 -18.68
C THR A 63 3.50 23.36 -17.84
N LEU A 64 4.70 23.77 -18.26
CA LEU A 64 5.97 23.36 -17.66
C LEU A 64 6.73 24.56 -17.09
N THR A 65 7.36 24.35 -15.93
CA THR A 65 8.31 25.29 -15.33
C THR A 65 9.51 24.55 -14.75
N GLN A 66 10.59 25.28 -14.44
CA GLN A 66 11.67 24.78 -13.60
C GLN A 66 11.14 24.41 -12.21
N ALA A 67 11.76 23.43 -11.56
CA ALA A 67 11.34 22.97 -10.22
C ALA A 67 11.94 23.79 -9.06
N TYR A 68 12.98 24.58 -9.32
CA TYR A 68 13.66 25.44 -8.35
C TYR A 68 14.23 24.66 -7.17
N ASP A 69 13.69 24.83 -5.96
CA ASP A 69 14.26 24.26 -4.74
C ASP A 69 13.79 22.80 -4.47
N LEU A 70 12.96 22.25 -5.37
CA LEU A 70 12.55 20.84 -5.36
C LEU A 70 13.65 19.90 -5.90
N PRO A 71 13.66 18.62 -5.49
CA PRO A 71 14.68 17.65 -5.91
C PRO A 71 14.54 17.16 -7.37
N CYS A 72 13.46 17.53 -8.07
CA CYS A 72 13.23 17.20 -9.48
C CYS A 72 13.74 18.32 -10.41
N LYS A 73 13.75 18.07 -11.73
CA LYS A 73 14.19 19.07 -12.72
C LYS A 73 13.08 20.06 -13.04
N TYR A 74 11.86 19.55 -13.19
CA TYR A 74 10.71 20.35 -13.62
C TYR A 74 9.46 20.13 -12.76
N VAL A 75 8.54 21.08 -12.85
CA VAL A 75 7.16 20.94 -12.38
C VAL A 75 6.23 21.14 -13.58
N ILE A 76 5.39 20.14 -13.85
CA ILE A 76 4.25 20.27 -14.76
C ILE A 76 3.05 20.72 -13.94
N HIS A 77 2.46 21.83 -14.32
CA HIS A 77 1.24 22.36 -13.71
C HIS A 77 0.07 21.98 -14.57
N THR A 78 -0.97 21.42 -13.95
CA THR A 78 -2.20 21.00 -14.65
C THR A 78 -3.42 21.50 -13.89
N ALA A 79 -4.48 21.82 -14.63
CA ALA A 79 -5.74 22.27 -14.07
C ALA A 79 -6.79 21.16 -14.10
N GLY A 80 -7.05 20.55 -12.93
CA GLY A 80 -8.05 19.47 -12.80
C GLY A 80 -9.49 19.98 -12.88
N PRO A 81 -10.46 19.14 -13.28
CA PRO A 81 -11.88 19.49 -13.21
C PRO A 81 -12.39 19.50 -11.77
N VAL A 82 -13.35 20.38 -11.49
CA VAL A 82 -14.19 20.34 -10.27
C VAL A 82 -15.29 19.32 -10.50
N TRP A 83 -15.49 18.40 -9.55
CA TRP A 83 -16.55 17.40 -9.64
C TRP A 83 -17.94 18.02 -9.49
N ARG A 84 -18.85 17.72 -10.43
CA ARG A 84 -20.23 18.19 -10.44
C ARG A 84 -21.22 17.04 -10.68
N GLY A 85 -20.86 15.83 -10.26
CA GLY A 85 -21.69 14.64 -10.39
C GLY A 85 -21.44 13.81 -11.64
N GLY A 86 -20.40 14.11 -12.43
CA GLY A 86 -19.90 13.21 -13.50
C GLY A 86 -20.54 13.41 -14.87
N SER A 87 -21.60 14.21 -14.96
CA SER A 87 -22.36 14.42 -16.21
C SER A 87 -21.93 15.65 -17.01
N TYR A 88 -20.84 16.32 -16.63
CA TYR A 88 -20.35 17.56 -17.25
C TYR A 88 -19.02 17.37 -18.00
N GLY A 89 -18.65 16.12 -18.30
CA GLY A 89 -17.41 15.79 -19.00
C GLY A 89 -16.17 15.81 -18.11
N GLU A 90 -16.35 15.76 -16.78
CA GLU A 90 -15.25 15.81 -15.81
C GLU A 90 -14.26 14.67 -16.03
N GLU A 91 -14.71 13.46 -16.35
CA GLU A 91 -13.81 12.34 -16.63
C GLU A 91 -12.91 12.61 -17.84
N THR A 92 -13.48 13.18 -18.90
CA THR A 92 -12.72 13.54 -20.10
C THR A 92 -11.65 14.60 -19.79
N LEU A 93 -12.00 15.60 -18.98
CA LEU A 93 -11.07 16.64 -18.54
C LEU A 93 -10.00 16.11 -17.58
N LEU A 94 -10.35 15.18 -16.70
CA LEU A 94 -9.41 14.53 -15.78
C LEU A 94 -8.40 13.70 -16.58
N ARG A 95 -8.86 12.89 -17.53
CA ARG A 95 -8.00 12.12 -18.44
C ARG A 95 -7.09 13.03 -19.27
N ALA A 96 -7.61 14.17 -19.75
CA ALA A 96 -6.81 15.18 -20.45
C ALA A 96 -5.64 15.70 -19.61
N CYS A 97 -5.83 15.94 -18.30
CA CYS A 97 -4.74 16.36 -17.40
C CYS A 97 -3.56 15.37 -17.42
N TYR A 98 -3.86 14.07 -17.27
CA TYR A 98 -2.83 13.03 -17.31
C TYR A 98 -2.17 12.96 -18.68
N ARG A 99 -2.97 12.95 -19.76
CA ARG A 99 -2.49 12.87 -21.14
C ARG A 99 -1.55 14.02 -21.51
N GLU A 100 -1.95 15.26 -21.24
CA GLU A 100 -1.17 16.45 -21.57
C GLU A 100 0.14 16.50 -20.78
N ALA A 101 0.10 16.14 -19.49
CA ALA A 101 1.30 16.06 -18.66
C ALA A 101 2.28 14.97 -19.15
N LEU A 102 1.78 13.78 -19.49
CA LEU A 102 2.58 12.69 -20.04
C LEU A 102 3.21 13.08 -21.39
N GLN A 103 2.44 13.71 -22.27
CA GLN A 103 2.94 14.22 -23.55
C GLN A 103 3.99 15.32 -23.38
N LEU A 104 3.83 16.22 -22.41
CA LEU A 104 4.85 17.23 -22.09
C LEU A 104 6.15 16.58 -21.59
N ALA A 105 6.07 15.58 -20.72
CA ALA A 105 7.24 14.87 -20.22
C ALA A 105 8.02 14.19 -21.35
N VAL A 106 7.33 13.51 -22.27
CA VAL A 106 7.95 12.87 -23.44
C VAL A 106 8.55 13.91 -24.39
N ARG A 107 7.84 15.02 -24.68
CA ARG A 107 8.36 16.10 -25.53
C ARG A 107 9.65 16.71 -24.99
N GLN A 108 9.77 16.77 -23.66
CA GLN A 108 10.97 17.25 -22.96
C GLN A 108 12.04 16.16 -22.75
N ARG A 109 11.82 14.95 -23.29
CA ARG A 109 12.73 13.80 -23.19
C ARG A 109 13.06 13.42 -21.73
N LEU A 110 12.06 13.50 -20.86
CA LEU A 110 12.18 13.07 -19.47
C LEU A 110 11.93 11.57 -19.35
N SER A 111 12.58 10.92 -18.39
CA SER A 111 12.50 9.48 -18.18
C SER A 111 11.53 9.08 -17.07
N SER A 112 11.20 10.00 -16.15
CA SER A 112 10.32 9.73 -15.01
C SER A 112 9.39 10.88 -14.65
N ILE A 113 8.15 10.56 -14.26
CA ILE A 113 7.13 11.52 -13.84
C ILE A 113 6.36 11.05 -12.61
N ALA A 114 6.10 11.94 -11.65
CA ALA A 114 5.24 11.66 -10.50
C ALA A 114 3.96 12.50 -10.54
N PHE A 115 2.81 11.83 -10.41
CA PHE A 115 1.48 12.40 -10.34
C PHE A 115 0.93 12.31 -8.92
N PRO A 116 0.25 13.35 -8.41
CA PRO A 116 -0.71 13.17 -7.35
C PRO A 116 -2.00 12.56 -7.93
N LEU A 117 -2.92 12.12 -7.08
CA LEU A 117 -4.27 11.76 -7.52
C LEU A 117 -5.10 13.04 -7.79
N ILE A 118 -5.14 13.47 -9.05
CA ILE A 118 -5.69 14.76 -9.49
C ILE A 118 -7.18 14.90 -9.12
N SER A 119 -7.60 16.09 -8.69
CA SER A 119 -8.98 16.50 -8.35
C SER A 119 -9.64 15.83 -7.12
N THR A 120 -8.99 14.91 -6.42
CA THR A 120 -9.62 14.16 -5.31
C THR A 120 -9.64 14.86 -3.95
N GLY A 121 -8.94 15.99 -3.82
CA GLY A 121 -8.97 16.84 -2.63
C GLY A 121 -10.12 17.85 -2.68
N LYS A 122 -9.77 19.14 -2.66
CA LYS A 122 -10.74 20.25 -2.67
C LYS A 122 -11.77 20.21 -3.82
N TYR A 123 -11.44 19.56 -4.93
CA TYR A 123 -12.32 19.47 -6.10
C TYR A 123 -13.35 18.33 -6.03
N GLY A 124 -13.29 17.51 -4.97
CA GLY A 124 -14.35 16.56 -4.62
C GLY A 124 -14.54 15.39 -5.58
N TYR A 125 -13.59 15.15 -6.49
CA TYR A 125 -13.68 14.02 -7.43
C TYR A 125 -13.65 12.69 -6.66
N PRO A 126 -14.61 11.77 -6.88
CA PRO A 126 -14.63 10.49 -6.20
C PRO A 126 -13.31 9.74 -6.42
N LYS A 127 -12.69 9.29 -5.32
CA LYS A 127 -11.31 8.81 -5.33
C LYS A 127 -11.14 7.53 -6.16
N ALA A 128 -12.11 6.61 -6.09
CA ALA A 128 -12.13 5.39 -6.89
C ALA A 128 -12.23 5.67 -8.40
N GLU A 129 -13.13 6.56 -8.80
CA GLU A 129 -13.30 6.95 -10.21
C GLU A 129 -12.07 7.68 -10.74
N ALA A 130 -11.48 8.58 -9.93
CA ALA A 130 -10.25 9.28 -10.29
C ALA A 130 -9.06 8.32 -10.42
N MET A 131 -8.96 7.32 -9.54
CA MET A 131 -7.94 6.28 -9.59
C MET A 131 -8.06 5.48 -10.88
N GLN A 132 -9.27 5.00 -11.20
CA GLN A 132 -9.54 4.24 -12.41
C GLN A 132 -9.20 5.06 -13.66
N ALA A 133 -9.62 6.33 -13.72
CA ALA A 133 -9.29 7.21 -14.84
C ALA A 133 -7.76 7.42 -14.98
N ALA A 134 -7.07 7.63 -13.86
CA ALA A 134 -5.62 7.82 -13.83
C ALA A 134 -4.86 6.58 -14.32
N THR A 135 -5.12 5.41 -13.72
CA THR A 135 -4.38 4.18 -14.06
C THR A 135 -4.66 3.75 -15.50
N SER A 136 -5.92 3.83 -15.93
CA SER A 136 -6.35 3.53 -17.30
C SER A 136 -5.65 4.42 -18.34
N GLU A 137 -5.63 5.75 -18.13
CA GLU A 137 -5.01 6.68 -19.07
C GLU A 137 -3.48 6.50 -19.10
N ILE A 138 -2.84 6.37 -17.93
CA ILE A 138 -1.39 6.16 -17.83
C ILE A 138 -0.98 4.85 -18.51
N ARG A 139 -1.66 3.73 -18.23
CA ARG A 139 -1.34 2.44 -18.86
C ARG A 139 -1.50 2.49 -20.36
N THR A 140 -2.57 3.11 -20.85
CA THR A 140 -2.80 3.29 -22.29
C THR A 140 -1.64 4.06 -22.91
N PHE A 141 -1.19 5.15 -22.28
CA PHE A 141 -0.05 5.92 -22.74
C PHE A 141 1.25 5.09 -22.79
N LEU A 142 1.51 4.28 -21.76
CA LEU A 142 2.69 3.43 -21.61
C LEU A 142 2.73 2.23 -22.58
N GLN A 143 1.67 1.97 -23.34
CA GLN A 143 1.70 0.96 -24.41
C GLN A 143 2.63 1.38 -25.56
N ALA A 144 2.72 2.69 -25.83
CA ALA A 144 3.48 3.25 -26.95
C ALA A 144 4.73 4.04 -26.51
N HIS A 145 4.88 4.33 -25.21
CA HIS A 145 5.93 5.21 -24.70
C HIS A 145 6.69 4.56 -23.54
N GLU A 146 8.00 4.74 -23.52
CA GLU A 146 8.84 4.35 -22.39
C GLU A 146 8.96 5.53 -21.42
N LEU A 147 8.22 5.48 -20.31
CA LEU A 147 8.28 6.48 -19.23
C LEU A 147 8.01 5.82 -17.87
N ASP A 148 8.80 6.11 -16.84
CA ASP A 148 8.55 5.61 -15.49
C ASP A 148 7.52 6.53 -14.82
N VAL A 149 6.34 5.99 -14.49
CA VAL A 149 5.22 6.79 -13.97
C VAL A 149 4.90 6.39 -12.54
N TYR A 150 4.89 7.37 -11.64
CA TYR A 150 4.55 7.21 -10.24
C TYR A 150 3.22 7.90 -9.94
N LEU A 151 2.23 7.16 -9.45
CA LEU A 151 1.01 7.70 -8.88
C LEU A 151 1.18 7.74 -7.36
N VAL A 152 1.40 8.95 -6.85
CA VAL A 152 1.69 9.24 -5.44
C VAL A 152 0.40 9.56 -4.70
N VAL A 153 0.10 8.75 -3.70
CA VAL A 153 -1.13 8.81 -2.93
C VAL A 153 -0.81 8.95 -1.45
N TYR A 154 -1.40 9.95 -0.79
CA TYR A 154 -1.07 10.28 0.60
C TYR A 154 -1.99 9.59 1.63
N ASP A 155 -3.25 9.34 1.24
CA ASP A 155 -4.34 8.96 2.14
C ASP A 155 -4.76 7.49 1.99
N ARG A 156 -4.94 6.78 3.11
CA ARG A 156 -5.47 5.40 3.16
C ARG A 156 -6.90 5.35 2.61
N GLU A 157 -7.70 6.37 2.88
CA GLU A 157 -9.10 6.47 2.45
C GLU A 157 -9.23 6.89 0.99
N ALA A 158 -8.11 7.09 0.27
CA ALA A 158 -8.12 7.25 -1.17
C ALA A 158 -8.49 6.00 -1.96
N PHE A 159 -8.47 4.85 -1.28
CA PHE A 159 -8.65 3.54 -1.85
C PHE A 159 -9.85 2.82 -1.24
N ALA A 160 -10.88 3.53 -0.79
CA ALA A 160 -12.21 2.93 -0.67
C ALA A 160 -12.69 2.58 -2.09
N VAL A 161 -12.16 1.48 -2.63
CA VAL A 161 -12.67 0.75 -3.79
C VAL A 161 -14.14 0.46 -3.52
N SER A 162 -14.95 0.31 -4.58
CA SER A 162 -16.41 0.14 -4.46
C SER A 162 -16.78 -0.74 -3.26
N SER A 163 -17.75 -0.28 -2.48
CA SER A 163 -18.19 -0.91 -1.22
C SER A 163 -18.33 -2.43 -1.33
N ASP A 164 -18.72 -2.92 -2.50
CA ASP A 164 -18.99 -4.33 -2.77
C ASP A 164 -17.70 -5.15 -2.91
N LEU A 165 -16.66 -4.59 -3.54
CA LEU A 165 -15.37 -5.28 -3.71
C LEU A 165 -14.58 -5.28 -2.41
N PHE A 166 -14.64 -4.17 -1.65
CA PHE A 166 -14.01 -4.08 -0.33
C PHE A 166 -14.74 -4.95 0.70
N ALA A 167 -16.08 -4.92 0.75
CA ALA A 167 -16.85 -5.82 1.61
C ALA A 167 -16.62 -7.29 1.23
N GLY A 168 -16.46 -7.59 -0.06
CA GLY A 168 -16.16 -8.94 -0.53
C GLY A 168 -14.79 -9.45 -0.07
N VAL A 169 -13.74 -8.62 -0.16
CA VAL A 169 -12.39 -8.96 0.34
C VAL A 169 -12.38 -9.04 1.86
N GLN A 170 -13.01 -8.09 2.55
CA GLN A 170 -13.09 -8.07 4.01
C GLN A 170 -13.88 -9.26 4.55
N ALA A 171 -15.06 -9.56 4.00
CA ALA A 171 -15.83 -10.74 4.36
C ALA A 171 -15.09 -12.05 4.05
N PHE A 172 -14.29 -12.10 2.97
CA PHE A 172 -13.48 -13.27 2.67
C PHE A 172 -12.34 -13.45 3.69
N ILE A 173 -11.68 -12.35 4.08
CA ILE A 173 -10.71 -12.35 5.17
C ILE A 173 -11.41 -12.83 6.46
N ASP A 174 -12.50 -12.19 6.87
CA ASP A 174 -13.22 -12.51 8.11
C ASP A 174 -13.75 -13.96 8.13
N GLN A 175 -14.27 -14.48 7.01
CA GLN A 175 -14.77 -15.86 6.90
C GLN A 175 -13.65 -16.92 6.94
N HIS A 176 -12.41 -16.56 6.60
CA HIS A 176 -11.29 -17.50 6.48
C HIS A 176 -10.13 -17.25 7.47
N TYR A 177 -10.18 -16.19 8.29
CA TYR A 177 -9.11 -15.74 9.20
C TYR A 177 -9.54 -15.39 10.64
N VAL A 178 -10.68 -15.90 11.13
CA VAL A 178 -10.97 -15.86 12.56
C VAL A 178 -10.66 -17.23 13.16
N ASP A 179 -9.50 -17.31 13.85
CA ASP A 179 -9.44 -17.91 15.20
C ASP A 179 -8.09 -17.85 15.95
N ASP A 180 -6.95 -17.36 15.42
CA ASP A 180 -5.68 -17.45 16.21
C ASP A 180 -4.67 -16.28 16.15
N HIS A 181 -4.96 -15.12 15.52
CA HIS A 181 -3.92 -14.06 15.39
C HIS A 181 -4.28 -12.59 15.68
N TYR A 182 -5.39 -12.27 16.35
CA TYR A 182 -5.64 -10.90 16.85
C TYR A 182 -5.51 -10.78 18.38
N VAL A 183 -4.27 -10.68 18.88
CA VAL A 183 -4.03 -10.05 20.19
C VAL A 183 -3.89 -8.54 19.97
N ALA A 184 -4.99 -7.85 20.23
CA ALA A 184 -5.11 -6.47 20.71
C ALA A 184 -4.11 -5.41 20.19
N ARG A 185 -4.51 -4.69 19.14
CA ARG A 185 -4.40 -3.22 19.09
C ARG A 185 -5.66 -2.64 18.43
N ASN A 186 -6.62 -2.34 19.31
CA ASN A 186 -7.79 -1.47 19.20
C ASN A 186 -8.63 -1.57 17.93
N THR A 187 -9.74 -2.31 18.05
CA THR A 187 -10.86 -2.41 17.12
C THR A 187 -11.66 -1.10 17.10
N ARG A 188 -11.97 -0.65 15.87
CA ARG A 188 -12.64 0.61 15.55
C ARG A 188 -14.17 0.58 15.74
N GLU A 189 -14.70 -0.40 16.47
CA GLU A 189 -16.14 -0.64 16.60
C GLU A 189 -16.67 -0.58 18.04
N GLU A 190 -15.84 -0.78 19.07
CA GLU A 190 -16.30 -0.68 20.46
C GLU A 190 -16.51 0.78 20.90
N VAL A 191 -15.70 1.72 20.39
CA VAL A 191 -15.81 3.16 20.71
C VAL A 191 -17.07 3.79 20.11
N TRP A 192 -17.64 3.22 19.05
CA TRP A 192 -18.80 3.79 18.34
C TRP A 192 -20.14 3.27 18.87
N ALA A 193 -20.19 2.05 19.38
CA ALA A 193 -21.40 1.52 20.02
C ALA A 193 -21.65 2.15 21.40
N GLU A 194 -20.58 2.35 22.19
CA GLU A 194 -20.66 2.96 23.52
C GLU A 194 -21.08 4.45 23.46
N PHE A 195 -20.70 5.15 22.38
CA PHE A 195 -21.07 6.55 22.14
C PHE A 195 -22.52 6.76 21.66
N MET A 196 -23.16 5.72 21.09
CA MET A 196 -24.47 5.85 20.43
C MET A 196 -25.64 5.27 21.24
N THR A 197 -25.39 4.48 22.29
CA THR A 197 -26.46 3.77 23.04
C THR A 197 -26.56 4.10 24.53
N ALA A 198 -25.75 5.02 25.07
CA ALA A 198 -25.92 5.47 26.45
C ALA A 198 -27.10 6.47 26.57
N PRO A 199 -28.08 6.24 27.46
CA PRO A 199 -29.20 7.16 27.68
C PRO A 199 -28.73 8.52 28.21
N TRP A 200 -29.24 9.58 27.59
CA TRP A 200 -29.13 10.96 28.05
C TRP A 200 -29.79 11.13 29.43
N ASP A 201 -29.02 11.37 30.49
CA ASP A 201 -29.56 11.73 31.81
C ASP A 201 -29.92 13.23 31.83
N ARG A 202 -31.20 13.53 32.07
CA ARG A 202 -31.79 14.88 32.09
C ARG A 202 -31.67 15.58 33.45
N THR A 203 -30.72 15.21 34.31
CA THR A 203 -30.60 15.79 35.66
C THR A 203 -29.40 16.71 35.88
N LEU A 204 -28.68 17.11 34.83
CA LEU A 204 -27.56 18.06 34.95
C LEU A 204 -27.81 19.31 34.10
N ASP A 205 -28.93 19.96 34.36
CA ASP A 205 -29.19 21.34 33.98
C ASP A 205 -29.45 22.10 35.27
N GLU A 206 -28.40 22.66 35.88
CA GLU A 206 -28.48 23.79 36.82
C GLU A 206 -27.06 24.22 37.25
N GLY A 207 -26.63 25.39 36.76
CA GLY A 207 -25.63 26.21 37.45
C GLY A 207 -24.21 26.20 36.87
N ALA A 208 -23.99 26.89 35.76
CA ALA A 208 -22.72 27.57 35.52
C ALA A 208 -22.92 28.78 34.59
N GLN A 209 -23.31 29.90 35.20
CA GLN A 209 -23.27 31.23 34.60
C GLN A 209 -21.82 31.73 34.48
N SER A 210 -21.47 32.21 33.28
CA SER A 210 -20.71 33.42 32.92
C SER A 210 -19.35 33.80 33.56
N ILE A 211 -18.57 34.52 32.72
CA ILE A 211 -17.47 35.50 32.99
C ILE A 211 -16.07 34.89 32.87
N GLN A 212 -15.36 35.03 31.73
CA GLN A 212 -14.65 36.19 31.11
C GLN A 212 -13.19 36.38 31.60
N ASP A 213 -12.30 36.49 30.60
CA ASP A 213 -11.02 37.20 30.51
C ASP A 213 -10.14 37.41 31.77
N GLN A 214 -8.87 36.99 31.70
CA GLN A 214 -7.71 37.89 31.52
C GLN A 214 -6.36 37.17 31.69
N ALA A 215 -5.38 37.70 30.98
CA ALA A 215 -3.96 37.30 30.92
C ALA A 215 -3.23 37.40 32.27
N ILE A 216 -1.97 36.92 32.32
CA ILE A 216 -0.77 37.50 32.98
C ILE A 216 0.24 36.38 33.32
N PHE A 217 1.39 36.34 32.62
CA PHE A 217 2.68 35.86 33.18
C PHE A 217 3.34 37.08 33.88
N PRO A 218 4.14 37.01 34.99
CA PRO A 218 5.45 36.29 35.05
C PRO A 218 6.00 35.91 36.47
N GLY A 219 7.22 35.33 36.57
CA GLY A 219 8.14 35.51 37.72
C GLY A 219 8.66 34.26 38.47
N ALA A 220 9.94 33.92 38.30
CA ALA A 220 10.78 33.01 39.12
C ALA A 220 11.40 33.75 40.36
N PRO A 221 12.31 33.21 41.22
CA PRO A 221 12.94 31.87 41.42
C PRO A 221 12.80 31.36 42.90
N ALA A 222 13.42 30.30 43.48
CA ALA A 222 14.82 29.86 43.46
C ALA A 222 15.06 28.51 44.23
N GLU A 223 16.21 27.89 43.92
CA GLU A 223 17.11 27.00 44.72
C GLU A 223 16.83 25.48 44.92
N ASP A 224 17.80 24.71 44.41
CA ASP A 224 18.53 23.57 44.99
C ASP A 224 17.97 22.13 45.11
N THR A 225 18.44 21.32 44.16
CA THR A 225 19.06 19.98 44.31
C THR A 225 18.28 18.75 44.85
N TRP A 226 18.35 17.69 44.01
CA TRP A 226 18.66 16.29 44.36
C TRP A 226 17.55 15.21 44.35
N ALA A 227 17.68 14.33 43.34
CA ALA A 227 17.53 12.87 43.26
C ALA A 227 16.27 12.10 43.74
N ALA A 228 15.91 11.12 42.90
CA ALA A 228 14.82 10.15 43.08
C ALA A 228 15.09 9.08 44.17
N PRO A 229 14.05 8.58 44.87
CA PRO A 229 14.20 7.51 45.86
C PRO A 229 13.88 6.08 45.32
N SER A 230 14.60 5.10 45.86
CA SER A 230 14.47 3.64 45.69
C SER A 230 13.33 3.02 46.56
N PRO A 231 12.85 1.79 46.25
CA PRO A 231 11.68 1.19 46.88
C PRO A 231 11.94 0.53 48.25
N PRO A 232 10.89 0.30 49.08
CA PRO A 232 11.03 -0.06 50.50
C PRO A 232 11.14 -1.57 50.80
N PRO A 233 11.60 -1.96 52.02
CA PRO A 233 11.90 -3.34 52.39
C PRO A 233 10.72 -4.08 53.06
N ARG A 234 10.79 -5.42 53.05
CA ARG A 234 9.82 -6.35 53.66
C ARG A 234 10.10 -6.59 55.15
N LYS A 235 9.04 -6.54 55.98
CA LYS A 235 9.07 -6.93 57.40
C LYS A 235 8.91 -8.44 57.56
N GLY A 236 9.76 -9.03 58.40
CA GLY A 236 9.61 -10.38 58.95
C GLY A 236 8.92 -10.37 60.32
N ALA A 237 8.31 -11.49 60.67
CA ALA A 237 7.98 -11.86 62.04
C ALA A 237 8.46 -13.30 62.26
N ALA A 238 9.24 -13.50 63.32
CA ALA A 238 9.89 -14.74 63.70
C ALA A 238 9.07 -15.50 64.74
N PHE A 239 9.12 -16.84 64.74
CA PHE A 239 8.91 -17.65 65.96
C PHE A 239 9.71 -18.98 65.90
N ALA A 240 10.21 -19.36 67.08
CA ALA A 240 11.31 -20.28 67.40
C ALA A 240 11.06 -21.81 67.19
N PRO A 241 12.11 -22.65 67.25
CA PRO A 241 12.06 -24.05 66.82
C PRO A 241 11.72 -25.04 67.95
N ARG A 242 10.93 -26.08 67.64
CA ARG A 242 10.86 -27.31 68.44
C ARG A 242 10.96 -28.56 67.55
N GLU A 243 11.85 -29.45 67.96
CA GLU A 243 12.23 -30.70 67.33
C GLU A 243 11.15 -31.80 67.37
N ARG A 244 11.22 -32.68 66.36
CA ARG A 244 10.90 -34.12 66.33
C ARG A 244 9.46 -34.57 66.65
N ALA A 245 8.79 -35.11 65.63
CA ALA A 245 8.63 -36.57 65.44
C ALA A 245 7.87 -36.88 64.13
N ARG A 246 8.49 -37.68 63.27
CA ARG A 246 7.88 -38.27 62.06
C ARG A 246 6.68 -39.16 62.46
N LYS A 247 5.51 -38.90 61.89
CA LYS A 247 4.55 -39.95 61.54
C LYS A 247 4.45 -40.00 60.01
N MET A 248 4.95 -41.08 59.44
CA MET A 248 4.88 -41.38 58.01
C MET A 248 3.43 -41.66 57.62
N ALA A 249 2.83 -40.81 56.80
CA ALA A 249 1.73 -41.21 55.92
C ALA A 249 2.34 -41.58 54.57
N ARG A 250 2.11 -42.81 54.10
CA ARG A 250 2.60 -43.31 52.82
C ARG A 250 1.92 -42.52 51.68
N PRO A 251 2.67 -42.00 50.69
CA PRO A 251 2.04 -41.49 49.47
C PRO A 251 1.52 -42.66 48.63
N ALA A 252 0.37 -42.46 47.98
CA ALA A 252 -0.19 -43.38 47.01
C ALA A 252 0.79 -43.62 45.84
N PRO A 253 0.82 -44.82 45.23
CA PRO A 253 1.77 -45.12 44.16
C PRO A 253 1.46 -44.26 42.92
N MET A 254 2.49 -43.57 42.42
CA MET A 254 2.48 -42.88 41.13
C MET A 254 2.08 -43.86 40.02
N ALA A 255 1.07 -43.48 39.24
CA ALA A 255 0.75 -44.15 38.00
C ALA A 255 1.99 -44.18 37.09
N LYS A 256 2.33 -45.36 36.56
CA LYS A 256 3.48 -45.59 35.69
C LYS A 256 3.45 -44.60 34.52
N ALA A 257 4.56 -43.89 34.30
CA ALA A 257 4.75 -43.02 33.15
C ALA A 257 4.48 -43.82 31.85
N ARG A 258 3.62 -43.27 30.98
CA ARG A 258 3.45 -43.78 29.62
C ARG A 258 4.80 -43.66 28.88
N PRO A 259 5.27 -44.69 28.16
CA PRO A 259 6.51 -44.58 27.41
C PRO A 259 6.35 -43.53 26.32
N MET A 260 7.32 -42.62 26.19
CA MET A 260 7.40 -41.70 25.07
C MET A 260 7.47 -42.52 23.78
N ALA A 261 6.55 -42.25 22.84
CA ALA A 261 6.55 -42.92 21.55
C ALA A 261 7.93 -42.73 20.88
N LYS A 262 8.57 -43.83 20.49
CA LYS A 262 9.83 -43.80 19.72
C LYS A 262 9.63 -42.91 18.50
N ALA A 263 10.49 -41.91 18.31
CA ALA A 263 10.53 -41.11 17.09
C ALA A 263 10.58 -42.05 15.88
N ARG A 264 9.63 -41.88 14.94
CA ARG A 264 9.61 -42.66 13.70
C ARG A 264 10.93 -42.41 12.96
N SER A 265 11.67 -43.48 12.66
CA SER A 265 12.84 -43.42 11.79
C SER A 265 12.44 -42.85 10.42
N PRO A 266 13.26 -41.98 9.81
CA PRO A 266 12.98 -41.45 8.48
C PRO A 266 12.94 -42.61 7.48
N LYS A 267 11.87 -42.66 6.68
CA LYS A 267 11.76 -43.64 5.60
C LYS A 267 12.93 -43.45 4.63
N PRO A 268 13.63 -44.52 4.21
CA PRO A 268 14.71 -44.41 3.24
C PRO A 268 14.19 -43.82 1.92
N PHE A 269 14.91 -42.84 1.37
CA PHE A 269 14.59 -42.23 0.09
C PHE A 269 14.81 -43.25 -1.03
N ALA A 270 13.76 -43.53 -1.82
CA ALA A 270 13.75 -44.60 -2.83
C ALA A 270 14.51 -44.29 -4.14
N LEU A 271 15.08 -43.09 -4.29
CA LEU A 271 15.80 -42.65 -5.50
C LEU A 271 17.12 -42.00 -5.10
N SER A 272 18.18 -42.27 -5.86
CA SER A 272 19.46 -41.59 -5.68
C SER A 272 19.34 -40.09 -6.05
N LEU A 273 20.19 -39.26 -5.45
CA LEU A 273 20.22 -37.82 -5.75
C LEU A 273 20.51 -37.55 -7.24
N GLU A 274 21.39 -38.36 -7.84
CA GLU A 274 21.75 -38.25 -9.25
C GLU A 274 20.58 -38.57 -10.20
N GLU A 275 19.76 -39.57 -9.88
CA GLU A 275 18.56 -39.90 -10.66
C GLU A 275 17.47 -38.82 -10.54
N ARG A 276 17.38 -38.12 -9.40
CA ARG A 276 16.47 -36.99 -9.20
C ARG A 276 16.93 -35.74 -9.97
N LEU A 277 18.22 -35.46 -9.99
CA LEU A 277 18.77 -34.35 -10.77
C LEU A 277 18.61 -34.56 -12.29
N LYS A 278 18.54 -35.82 -12.75
CA LYS A 278 18.22 -36.16 -14.15
C LYS A 278 16.73 -36.01 -14.51
N LYS A 279 15.83 -35.89 -13.52
CA LYS A 279 14.37 -35.72 -13.69
C LYS A 279 13.89 -34.40 -13.09
N LEU A 280 14.63 -33.33 -13.31
CA LEU A 280 14.19 -32.00 -12.89
C LEU A 280 13.06 -31.55 -13.81
N ASP A 281 11.95 -31.11 -13.20
CA ASP A 281 10.82 -30.51 -13.91
C ASP A 281 11.24 -29.20 -14.61
N GLU A 282 10.37 -28.72 -15.50
CA GLU A 282 10.56 -27.43 -16.15
C GLU A 282 10.73 -26.30 -15.12
N GLY A 283 11.73 -25.44 -15.33
CA GLY A 283 11.93 -24.27 -14.46
C GLY A 283 10.87 -23.19 -14.69
N PHE A 284 10.72 -22.25 -13.77
CA PHE A 284 9.77 -21.14 -13.88
C PHE A 284 9.79 -20.43 -15.25
N SER A 285 10.97 -20.04 -15.73
CA SER A 285 11.08 -19.33 -17.01
C SER A 285 10.59 -20.15 -18.21
N GLN A 286 10.83 -21.47 -18.20
CA GLN A 286 10.37 -22.37 -19.27
C GLN A 286 8.84 -22.51 -19.23
N ALA A 287 8.28 -22.75 -18.04
CA ALA A 287 6.84 -22.83 -17.83
C ALA A 287 6.13 -21.53 -18.21
N LEU A 288 6.69 -20.37 -17.84
CA LEU A 288 6.14 -19.06 -18.17
C LEU A 288 6.06 -18.86 -19.69
N LEU A 289 7.14 -19.15 -20.42
CA LEU A 289 7.18 -18.98 -21.88
C LEU A 289 6.23 -19.96 -22.57
N ARG A 290 6.16 -21.21 -22.12
CA ARG A 290 5.18 -22.20 -22.62
C ARG A 290 3.74 -21.70 -22.43
N LEU A 291 3.40 -21.18 -21.26
CA LEU A 291 2.07 -20.63 -20.98
C LEU A 291 1.76 -19.38 -21.83
N ILE A 292 2.76 -18.53 -22.11
CA ILE A 292 2.61 -17.38 -23.01
C ILE A 292 2.25 -17.85 -24.43
N ASP A 293 2.96 -18.86 -24.93
CA ASP A 293 2.73 -19.44 -26.26
C ASP A 293 1.37 -20.14 -26.34
N GLU A 294 1.00 -20.94 -25.33
CA GLU A 294 -0.31 -21.61 -25.23
C GLU A 294 -1.49 -20.64 -25.20
N LYS A 295 -1.29 -19.46 -24.58
CA LYS A 295 -2.28 -18.38 -24.55
C LYS A 295 -2.29 -17.52 -25.83
N GLY A 296 -1.43 -17.81 -26.80
CA GLY A 296 -1.32 -17.06 -28.06
C GLY A 296 -0.91 -15.59 -27.85
N MET A 297 -0.25 -15.28 -26.73
CA MET A 297 0.11 -13.93 -26.33
C MET A 297 1.53 -13.59 -26.78
N LYS A 298 1.77 -12.38 -27.30
CA LYS A 298 3.15 -11.92 -27.54
C LYS A 298 3.85 -11.65 -26.20
N ASP A 299 5.14 -11.97 -26.08
CA ASP A 299 5.99 -11.61 -24.93
C ASP A 299 5.77 -10.17 -24.47
N SER A 300 5.71 -9.24 -25.43
CA SER A 300 5.51 -7.81 -25.14
C SER A 300 4.15 -7.48 -24.55
N ALA A 301 3.09 -8.18 -24.96
CA ALA A 301 1.78 -8.01 -24.37
C ALA A 301 1.76 -8.59 -22.95
N CYS A 302 2.42 -9.73 -22.73
CA CYS A 302 2.48 -10.39 -21.43
C CYS A 302 3.12 -9.52 -20.35
N TYR A 303 4.36 -9.07 -20.54
CA TYR A 303 5.02 -8.27 -19.50
C TYR A 303 4.35 -6.90 -19.30
N ARG A 304 3.75 -6.30 -20.35
CA ARG A 304 2.98 -5.05 -20.20
C ARG A 304 1.73 -5.27 -19.35
N LYS A 305 0.98 -6.35 -19.63
CA LYS A 305 -0.22 -6.71 -18.86
C LYS A 305 0.11 -7.08 -17.41
N ALA A 306 1.27 -7.69 -17.18
CA ALA A 306 1.79 -7.98 -15.84
C ALA A 306 2.33 -6.74 -15.10
N ASN A 307 2.34 -5.55 -15.73
CA ASN A 307 2.98 -4.34 -15.21
C ASN A 307 4.47 -4.56 -14.87
N VAL A 308 5.18 -5.38 -15.66
CA VAL A 308 6.60 -5.73 -15.48
C VAL A 308 7.46 -5.03 -16.52
N ASP A 309 8.63 -4.52 -16.10
CA ASP A 309 9.57 -3.89 -17.02
C ASP A 309 10.18 -4.88 -18.03
N ARG A 310 10.41 -4.42 -19.27
CA ARG A 310 10.99 -5.24 -20.34
C ARG A 310 12.38 -5.78 -19.96
N LYS A 311 13.21 -5.01 -19.25
CA LYS A 311 14.53 -5.47 -18.80
C LYS A 311 14.41 -6.61 -17.80
N LEU A 312 13.46 -6.50 -16.87
CA LEU A 312 13.18 -7.58 -15.91
C LEU A 312 12.66 -8.83 -16.63
N PHE A 313 11.73 -8.69 -17.58
CA PHE A 313 11.26 -9.81 -18.39
C PHE A 313 12.39 -10.47 -19.19
N ASN A 314 13.26 -9.67 -19.81
CA ASN A 314 14.44 -10.19 -20.52
C ASN A 314 15.40 -10.94 -19.58
N LYS A 315 15.55 -10.49 -18.33
CA LYS A 315 16.33 -11.19 -17.31
C LYS A 315 15.72 -12.54 -16.97
N ILE A 316 14.39 -12.60 -16.81
CA ILE A 316 13.65 -13.86 -16.60
C ILE A 316 13.87 -14.82 -17.77
N LYS A 317 13.78 -14.30 -19.01
CA LYS A 317 13.90 -15.10 -20.24
C LYS A 317 15.30 -15.65 -20.48
N ASN A 318 16.33 -14.82 -20.26
CA ASN A 318 17.70 -15.12 -20.72
C ASN A 318 18.68 -15.54 -19.62
N THR A 319 18.31 -15.47 -18.34
CA THR A 319 19.18 -15.89 -17.23
C THR A 319 18.70 -17.24 -16.68
N PRO A 320 19.43 -18.35 -16.94
CA PRO A 320 19.08 -19.66 -16.39
C PRO A 320 19.04 -19.62 -14.86
N GLY A 321 17.97 -20.17 -14.26
CA GLY A 321 17.81 -20.21 -12.81
C GLY A 321 17.47 -18.85 -12.16
N TYR A 322 17.12 -17.83 -12.93
CA TYR A 322 16.66 -16.57 -12.35
C TYR A 322 15.27 -16.74 -11.70
N THR A 323 15.21 -16.49 -10.39
CA THR A 323 13.95 -16.51 -9.64
C THR A 323 13.46 -15.08 -9.41
N PRO A 324 12.39 -14.64 -10.07
CA PRO A 324 11.79 -13.33 -9.80
C PRO A 324 11.11 -13.33 -8.42
N LYS A 325 10.74 -12.15 -7.91
CA LYS A 325 9.99 -12.02 -6.66
C LYS A 325 8.60 -12.67 -6.78
N LYS A 326 8.05 -13.14 -5.66
CA LYS A 326 6.69 -13.71 -5.59
C LYS A 326 5.62 -12.80 -6.22
N SER A 327 5.67 -11.49 -5.94
CA SER A 327 4.73 -10.52 -6.52
C SER A 327 4.81 -10.42 -8.04
N THR A 328 6.00 -10.62 -8.62
CA THR A 328 6.21 -10.67 -10.07
C THR A 328 5.64 -11.96 -10.67
N VAL A 329 5.82 -13.10 -10.00
CA VAL A 329 5.23 -14.38 -10.45
C VAL A 329 3.72 -14.31 -10.46
N VAL A 330 3.12 -13.80 -9.38
CA VAL A 330 1.67 -13.58 -9.29
C VAL A 330 1.19 -12.62 -10.38
N ALA A 331 1.95 -11.56 -10.69
CA ALA A 331 1.59 -10.65 -11.77
C ALA A 331 1.50 -11.35 -13.13
N PHE A 332 2.37 -12.33 -13.42
CA PHE A 332 2.25 -13.16 -14.62
C PHE A 332 1.05 -14.11 -14.57
N CYS A 333 0.73 -14.69 -13.41
CA CYS A 333 -0.49 -15.50 -13.26
C CYS A 333 -1.75 -14.68 -13.61
N VAL A 334 -1.80 -13.43 -13.13
CA VAL A 334 -2.88 -12.49 -13.43
C VAL A 334 -2.87 -12.11 -14.92
N ALA A 335 -1.72 -11.76 -15.48
CA ALA A 335 -1.62 -11.38 -16.89
C ALA A 335 -2.05 -12.49 -17.87
N LEU A 336 -1.70 -13.74 -17.54
CA LEU A 336 -2.05 -14.93 -18.32
C LEU A 336 -3.46 -15.47 -18.01
N GLU A 337 -4.18 -14.85 -17.07
CA GLU A 337 -5.52 -15.28 -16.64
C GLU A 337 -5.53 -16.76 -16.24
N LEU A 338 -4.59 -17.13 -15.38
CA LEU A 338 -4.46 -18.50 -14.87
C LEU A 338 -5.48 -18.73 -13.76
N ASN A 339 -6.14 -19.88 -13.79
CA ASN A 339 -6.96 -20.33 -12.68
C ASN A 339 -6.07 -20.64 -11.44
N MET A 340 -6.69 -20.85 -10.29
CA MET A 340 -5.97 -21.10 -9.04
C MET A 340 -5.01 -22.31 -9.10
N PRO A 341 -5.40 -23.48 -9.64
CA PRO A 341 -4.46 -24.59 -9.86
C PRO A 341 -3.22 -24.23 -10.68
N ASP A 342 -3.41 -23.62 -11.85
CA ASP A 342 -2.31 -23.26 -12.76
C ASP A 342 -1.42 -22.16 -12.16
N CYS A 343 -2.02 -21.22 -11.43
CA CYS A 343 -1.30 -20.20 -10.67
C CYS A 343 -0.39 -20.81 -9.60
N ARG A 344 -0.91 -21.78 -8.82
CA ARG A 344 -0.13 -22.50 -7.79
C ARG A 344 1.01 -23.31 -8.40
N GLU A 345 0.76 -23.93 -9.55
CA GLU A 345 1.78 -24.68 -10.28
C GLU A 345 2.89 -23.75 -10.81
N LEU A 346 2.54 -22.59 -11.36
CA LEU A 346 3.56 -21.62 -11.80
C LEU A 346 4.36 -21.04 -10.61
N LEU A 347 3.70 -20.80 -9.49
CA LEU A 347 4.35 -20.36 -8.24
C LEU A 347 5.29 -21.42 -7.68
N SER A 348 4.90 -22.70 -7.70
CA SER A 348 5.72 -23.81 -7.17
C SER A 348 7.04 -23.94 -7.95
N ARG A 349 7.00 -23.77 -9.28
CA ARG A 349 8.19 -23.76 -10.15
C ARG A 349 9.14 -22.59 -9.88
N ALA A 350 8.65 -21.51 -9.28
CA ALA A 350 9.46 -20.38 -8.80
C ALA A 350 9.87 -20.52 -7.32
N GLY A 351 9.48 -21.60 -6.64
CA GLY A 351 9.78 -21.83 -5.22
C GLY A 351 8.85 -21.07 -4.26
N TYR A 352 7.66 -20.68 -4.70
CA TYR A 352 6.67 -19.99 -3.89
C TYR A 352 5.41 -20.82 -3.68
N ALA A 353 4.73 -20.55 -2.57
CA ALA A 353 3.39 -21.05 -2.30
C ALA A 353 2.51 -19.90 -1.81
N LEU A 354 1.19 -20.01 -2.03
CA LEU A 354 0.22 -19.11 -1.42
C LEU A 354 -0.12 -19.65 -0.04
N SER A 355 -0.01 -18.78 0.96
CA SER A 355 -0.26 -19.12 2.36
C SER A 355 -1.48 -18.40 2.87
N ARG A 356 -2.33 -19.13 3.60
CA ARG A 356 -3.39 -18.55 4.43
C ARG A 356 -2.87 -17.89 5.71
N SER A 357 -1.64 -17.39 5.72
CA SER A 357 -1.12 -16.51 6.76
C SER A 357 -0.70 -15.15 6.22
N SER A 358 -0.82 -14.94 4.91
CA SER A 358 -0.38 -13.73 4.22
C SER A 358 -1.57 -13.00 3.62
N ILE A 359 -1.83 -11.77 4.09
CA ILE A 359 -2.90 -10.91 3.55
C ILE A 359 -2.74 -10.73 2.02
N PHE A 360 -1.50 -10.53 1.55
CA PHE A 360 -1.18 -10.51 0.12
C PHE A 360 -1.72 -11.74 -0.63
N ASP A 361 -1.48 -12.94 -0.11
CA ASP A 361 -1.92 -14.19 -0.76
C ASP A 361 -3.44 -14.33 -0.75
N VAL A 362 -4.12 -13.93 0.33
CA VAL A 362 -5.59 -13.95 0.43
C VAL A 362 -6.24 -13.07 -0.60
N ILE A 363 -5.73 -11.84 -0.72
CA ILE A 363 -6.23 -10.88 -1.69
C ILE A 363 -6.08 -11.45 -3.10
N VAL A 364 -4.91 -12.01 -3.41
CA VAL A 364 -4.65 -12.65 -4.72
C VAL A 364 -5.59 -13.83 -4.97
N GLU A 365 -5.75 -14.74 -3.99
CA GLU A 365 -6.66 -15.89 -4.11
C GLU A 365 -8.11 -15.46 -4.32
N TYR A 366 -8.56 -14.40 -3.62
CA TYR A 366 -9.90 -13.85 -3.77
C TYR A 366 -10.15 -13.37 -5.20
N TYR A 367 -9.26 -12.53 -5.74
CA TYR A 367 -9.44 -11.96 -7.08
C TYR A 367 -9.36 -13.00 -8.19
N ILE A 368 -8.36 -13.89 -8.14
CA ILE A 368 -8.25 -14.99 -9.12
C ILE A 368 -9.46 -15.93 -9.00
N GLY A 369 -9.90 -16.26 -7.79
CA GLY A 369 -11.09 -17.09 -7.56
C GLY A 369 -12.39 -16.48 -8.09
N LYS A 370 -12.48 -15.15 -8.15
CA LYS A 370 -13.59 -14.41 -8.78
C LYS A 370 -13.42 -14.21 -10.29
N GLY A 371 -12.31 -14.65 -10.87
CA GLY A 371 -12.00 -14.42 -12.29
C GLY A 371 -11.66 -12.97 -12.62
N ILE A 372 -11.25 -12.18 -11.62
CA ILE A 372 -10.86 -10.79 -11.80
C ILE A 372 -9.33 -10.76 -12.02
N TYR A 373 -8.94 -10.53 -13.27
CA TYR A 373 -7.53 -10.57 -13.70
C TYR A 373 -6.95 -9.19 -14.07
N ASP A 374 -7.44 -8.12 -13.45
CA ASP A 374 -6.89 -6.79 -13.64
C ASP A 374 -5.86 -6.45 -12.55
N VAL A 375 -4.60 -6.33 -12.96
CA VAL A 375 -3.48 -5.96 -12.08
C VAL A 375 -3.71 -4.63 -11.36
N ASP A 376 -4.40 -3.65 -11.97
CA ASP A 376 -4.69 -2.37 -11.30
C ASP A 376 -5.68 -2.54 -10.16
N VAL A 377 -6.77 -3.27 -10.41
CA VAL A 377 -7.79 -3.53 -9.40
C VAL A 377 -7.19 -4.29 -8.21
N ILE A 378 -6.38 -5.31 -8.50
CA ILE A 378 -5.68 -6.08 -7.46
C ILE A 378 -4.68 -5.18 -6.71
N ASN A 379 -3.90 -4.35 -7.42
CA ASN A 379 -2.96 -3.44 -6.78
C ASN A 379 -3.63 -2.38 -5.92
N GLN A 380 -4.81 -1.90 -6.28
CA GLN A 380 -5.59 -0.98 -5.45
C GLN A 380 -5.97 -1.66 -4.12
N ALA A 381 -6.41 -2.91 -4.17
CA ALA A 381 -6.71 -3.67 -2.95
C ALA A 381 -5.45 -3.95 -2.13
N LEU A 382 -4.37 -4.43 -2.76
CA LEU A 382 -3.10 -4.67 -2.06
C LEU A 382 -2.57 -3.40 -1.39
N PHE A 383 -2.65 -2.27 -2.08
CA PHE A 383 -2.27 -0.97 -1.52
C PHE A 383 -3.11 -0.60 -0.29
N ALA A 384 -4.43 -0.83 -0.33
CA ALA A 384 -5.33 -0.53 0.79
C ALA A 384 -4.99 -1.31 2.08
N TYR A 385 -4.39 -2.51 1.94
CA TYR A 385 -3.94 -3.36 3.05
C TYR A 385 -2.42 -3.24 3.32
N ASP A 386 -1.76 -2.19 2.82
CA ASP A 386 -0.30 -1.97 2.94
C ASP A 386 0.54 -3.19 2.49
N GLN A 387 0.06 -3.91 1.46
CA GLN A 387 0.73 -5.09 0.91
C GLN A 387 1.61 -4.74 -0.32
N PRO A 388 2.62 -5.57 -0.65
CA PRO A 388 3.43 -5.39 -1.85
C PRO A 388 2.60 -5.43 -3.13
N LEU A 389 2.84 -4.52 -4.06
CA LEU A 389 2.11 -4.47 -5.34
C LEU A 389 2.65 -5.46 -6.36
N LEU A 390 1.77 -5.95 -7.23
CA LEU A 390 2.06 -6.78 -8.38
C LEU A 390 2.82 -6.00 -9.46
N GLY A 391 3.82 -6.65 -10.06
CA GLY A 391 4.58 -6.14 -11.21
C GLY A 391 5.57 -5.00 -10.91
N SER A 392 5.40 -4.29 -9.79
CA SER A 392 6.24 -3.15 -9.44
C SER A 392 7.61 -3.58 -8.88
N ASN A 393 8.69 -2.96 -9.39
CA ASN A 393 10.06 -3.15 -8.89
C ASN A 393 10.41 -2.23 -7.71
N VAL A 394 9.46 -1.47 -7.17
CA VAL A 394 9.72 -0.57 -6.04
C VAL A 394 9.91 -1.43 -4.79
N GLY A 395 11.16 -1.59 -4.40
CA GLY A 395 11.59 -2.15 -3.13
C GLY A 395 12.42 -1.13 -2.38
#